data_AF-A0A0T9P022-F1
#
_entry.id   AF-A0A0T9P022-F1
#
_cell.length_a   1.000
_cell.length_b   1.000
_cell.length_c   1.000
_cell.angle_alpha   90.00
_cell.angle_beta   90.00
_cell.angle_gamma   90.00
#
_symmetry.space_group_name_H-M   'P 1'
#
loop_
_entity.id
_entity.type
_entity.pdbx_description
1 polymer ?
#
loop_
_entity_poly.entity_id
_entity_poly.type
_entity_poly.pdbx_seq_one_letter_code
_entity_poly.pdbx_strand_id
1 'polypeptide(L)'
;MLNHSVAGRVLTIHLASWRYLAVLTLPPIMFALWGAGSAVAALLLLLAGVTHYYCWRLWLDEQLFTLLYTHESQTDHFDTALQHLWGGKPISGRSLYSRWQGARKLLHRAIFSALLLWLVMVIASLS
;
A
#
# COMPACT_ATOMS: atom_id res chain seq x y z
N MET A 1 -10.51 3.42 22.83
CA MET A 1 -10.79 2.05 22.33
C MET A 1 -9.76 1.54 21.30
N LEU A 2 -9.07 2.39 20.54
CA LEU A 2 -8.00 1.99 19.61
C LEU A 2 -6.57 2.00 20.22
N ASN A 3 -6.39 2.41 21.48
CA ASN A 3 -5.11 2.34 22.22
C ASN A 3 -4.76 0.92 22.71
N HIS A 4 -5.54 -0.10 22.31
CA HIS A 4 -5.18 -1.47 22.61
C HIS A 4 -4.26 -1.99 21.51
N SER A 5 -3.13 -2.56 21.91
CA SER A 5 -2.16 -3.26 21.05
C SER A 5 -2.79 -4.24 20.05
N VAL A 6 -3.95 -4.81 20.38
CA VAL A 6 -4.75 -5.70 19.51
C VAL A 6 -5.27 -4.98 18.26
N ALA A 7 -5.77 -3.74 18.38
CA ALA A 7 -6.27 -2.98 17.24
C ALA A 7 -5.16 -2.61 16.25
N GLY A 8 -3.96 -2.31 16.77
CA GLY A 8 -2.75 -2.11 15.97
C GLY A 8 -2.29 -3.36 15.24
N ARG A 9 -2.41 -4.51 15.91
CA ARG A 9 -2.04 -5.82 15.35
C ARG A 9 -2.99 -6.25 14.22
N VAL A 10 -4.29 -6.00 14.35
CA VAL A 10 -5.27 -6.24 13.26
C VAL A 10 -4.95 -5.38 12.04
N LEU A 11 -4.63 -4.09 12.25
CA LEU A 11 -4.26 -3.20 11.15
C LEU A 11 -3.00 -3.69 10.42
N THR A 12 -1.93 -4.02 11.15
CA THR A 12 -0.67 -4.50 10.56
C THR A 12 -0.87 -5.78 9.76
N ILE A 13 -1.68 -6.72 10.26
CA ILE A 13 -2.05 -7.94 9.51
C ILE A 13 -2.76 -7.58 8.20
N HIS A 14 -3.70 -6.63 8.21
CA HIS A 14 -4.36 -6.20 6.98
C HIS A 14 -3.41 -5.47 6.02
N LEU A 15 -2.48 -4.65 6.53
CA LEU A 15 -1.48 -4.00 5.68
C LEU A 15 -0.53 -5.01 5.04
N ALA A 16 -0.13 -6.06 5.76
CA ALA A 16 0.68 -7.18 5.24
C ALA A 16 0.05 -7.88 4.02
N SER A 17 -1.23 -7.62 3.74
CA SER A 17 -1.90 -8.08 2.52
C SER A 17 -1.30 -7.50 1.23
N TRP A 18 -0.42 -6.47 1.32
CA TRP A 18 0.35 -5.94 0.20
C TRP A 18 1.12 -7.04 -0.55
N ARG A 19 1.58 -8.09 0.14
CA ARG A 19 2.29 -9.22 -0.47
C ARG A 19 1.42 -9.95 -1.48
N TYR A 20 0.16 -10.20 -1.11
CA TYR A 20 -0.79 -10.86 -2.00
C TYR A 20 -1.16 -9.95 -3.17
N LEU A 21 -1.34 -8.65 -2.94
CA LEU A 21 -1.60 -7.69 -4.02
C LEU A 21 -0.43 -7.62 -5.01
N ALA A 22 0.82 -7.65 -4.54
CA ALA A 22 2.00 -7.68 -5.40
C ALA A 22 2.12 -8.98 -6.21
N VAL A 23 1.83 -10.13 -5.61
CA VAL A 23 1.79 -11.41 -6.34
C VAL A 23 0.66 -11.42 -7.37
N LEU A 24 -0.46 -10.81 -7.04
CA LEU A 24 -1.64 -10.73 -7.91
C LEU A 24 -1.41 -9.86 -9.16
N THR A 25 -0.35 -9.04 -9.21
CA THR A 25 0.04 -8.33 -10.43
C THR A 25 0.83 -9.18 -11.43
N LEU A 26 1.32 -10.37 -11.04
CA LEU A 26 2.14 -11.20 -11.93
C LEU A 26 1.40 -11.68 -13.19
N PRO A 27 0.16 -12.20 -13.12
CA PRO A 27 -0.53 -12.66 -14.32
C PRO A 27 -0.80 -11.54 -15.35
N PRO A 28 -1.29 -10.35 -14.94
CA PRO A 28 -1.42 -9.23 -15.87
C PRO A 28 -0.10 -8.75 -16.48
N ILE A 29 1.01 -8.79 -15.74
CA ILE A 29 2.35 -8.46 -16.28
C ILE A 29 2.77 -9.49 -17.32
N MET A 30 2.62 -10.79 -17.02
CA MET A 30 2.93 -11.85 -17.98
C MET A 30 2.11 -11.71 -19.26
N PHE A 31 0.80 -11.45 -19.13
CA PHE A 31 -0.07 -11.19 -20.28
C PHE A 31 0.37 -9.95 -21.07
N ALA A 32 0.74 -8.86 -20.40
CA ALA A 32 1.22 -7.65 -21.04
C ALA A 32 2.48 -7.90 -21.88
N LEU A 33 3.40 -8.75 -21.42
CA LEU A 33 4.64 -9.02 -22.12
C LEU A 33 4.48 -9.98 -23.30
N TRP A 34 3.57 -10.96 -23.21
CA TRP A 34 3.53 -12.11 -24.13
C TRP A 34 2.25 -12.21 -24.97
N GLY A 35 1.16 -11.58 -24.55
CA GLY A 35 -0.17 -11.77 -25.16
C GLY A 35 -0.91 -10.51 -25.56
N ALA A 36 -0.51 -9.34 -25.08
CA ALA A 36 -1.22 -8.08 -25.33
C ALA A 36 -0.64 -7.30 -26.52
N GLY A 37 -1.51 -6.57 -27.24
CA GLY A 37 -1.09 -5.56 -28.20
C GLY A 37 -0.33 -4.41 -27.52
N SER A 38 0.51 -3.69 -28.26
CA SER A 38 1.47 -2.71 -27.72
C SER A 38 0.83 -1.64 -26.81
N ALA A 39 -0.33 -1.11 -27.17
CA ALA A 39 -1.05 -0.10 -26.38
C ALA A 39 -1.62 -0.68 -25.06
N VAL A 40 -2.18 -1.90 -25.11
CA VAL A 40 -2.74 -2.59 -23.94
C VAL A 40 -1.62 -3.03 -23.00
N ALA A 41 -0.51 -3.53 -23.54
CA ALA A 41 0.68 -3.89 -22.79
C ALA A 41 1.23 -2.69 -21.99
N ALA A 42 1.35 -1.53 -22.63
CA ALA A 42 1.81 -0.30 -21.97
C ALA A 42 0.88 0.11 -20.82
N LEU A 43 -0.45 0.05 -21.03
CA LEU A 43 -1.43 0.37 -20.01
C LEU A 43 -1.36 -0.60 -18.82
N LEU A 44 -1.27 -1.90 -19.07
CA LEU A 44 -1.13 -2.93 -18.04
C LEU A 44 0.15 -2.76 -17.21
N LEU A 45 1.29 -2.47 -17.86
CA LEU A 45 2.55 -2.22 -17.17
C LEU A 45 2.50 -0.95 -16.31
N LEU A 46 1.85 0.11 -16.80
CA LEU A 46 1.64 1.34 -16.02
C LEU A 46 0.78 1.07 -14.78
N LEU A 47 -0.35 0.37 -14.94
CA LEU A 47 -1.24 -0.03 -13.83
C LEU A 47 -0.53 -0.96 -12.84
N ALA A 48 0.29 -1.87 -13.33
CA ALA A 48 1.11 -2.74 -12.49
C ALA A 48 2.12 -1.93 -11.67
N GLY A 49 2.81 -0.97 -12.29
CA GLY A 49 3.72 -0.05 -11.60
C GLY A 49 3.03 0.78 -10.52
N VAL A 50 1.85 1.33 -10.80
CA VAL A 50 1.03 2.07 -9.81
C VAL A 50 0.62 1.16 -8.66
N THR A 51 0.18 -0.06 -8.95
CA THR A 51 -0.19 -1.05 -7.93
C THR A 51 1.01 -1.41 -7.05
N HIS A 52 2.19 -1.57 -7.66
CA HIS A 52 3.43 -1.86 -6.94
C HIS A 52 3.88 -0.70 -6.06
N TYR A 53 3.72 0.55 -6.54
CA TYR A 53 3.93 1.75 -5.72
C TYR A 53 3.04 1.75 -4.47
N TYR A 54 1.75 1.40 -4.61
CA TYR A 54 0.86 1.29 -3.46
C TYR A 54 1.24 0.13 -2.54
N CYS A 55 1.68 -1.01 -3.07
CA CYS A 55 2.17 -2.13 -2.25
C CYS A 55 3.41 -1.74 -1.44
N TRP A 56 4.38 -1.04 -2.07
CA TRP A 56 5.55 -0.52 -1.37
C TRP A 56 5.17 0.45 -0.26
N ARG A 57 4.20 1.34 -0.52
CA ARG A 57 3.73 2.28 0.49
C ARG A 57 3.00 1.59 1.64
N LEU A 58 2.21 0.55 1.36
CA LEU A 58 1.55 -0.28 2.38
C LEU A 58 2.57 -1.06 3.23
N TRP A 59 3.63 -1.60 2.63
CA TRP A 59 4.72 -2.23 3.36
C TRP A 59 5.42 -1.24 4.30
N LEU A 60 5.69 -0.02 3.82
CA LEU A 60 6.28 1.02 4.66
C LEU A 60 5.37 1.37 5.83
N ASP A 61 4.07 1.55 5.58
CA ASP A 61 3.07 1.80 6.63
C ASP A 61 2.98 0.62 7.62
N GLU A 62 3.07 -0.63 7.17
CA GLU A 62 3.09 -1.83 8.03
C GLU A 62 4.26 -1.78 9.02
N GLN A 63 5.47 -1.54 8.52
CA GLN A 63 6.68 -1.43 9.32
C GLN A 63 6.58 -0.24 10.30
N LEU A 64 6.03 0.88 9.84
CA LEU A 64 5.80 2.10 10.62
C LEU A 64 4.89 1.82 11.83
N PHE A 65 3.74 1.18 11.60
CA PHE A 65 2.81 0.83 12.67
C PHE A 65 3.39 -0.21 13.62
N THR A 66 4.10 -1.21 13.09
CA THR A 66 4.76 -2.23 13.93
C THR A 66 5.73 -1.59 14.92
N LEU A 67 6.54 -0.62 14.46
CA LEU A 67 7.46 0.12 15.33
C LEU A 67 6.73 0.99 16.35
N LEU A 68 5.71 1.74 15.94
CA LEU A 68 4.92 2.62 16.81
C LEU A 68 4.19 1.86 17.93
N TYR A 69 3.61 0.69 17.62
CA TYR A 69 2.93 -0.14 18.63
C TYR A 69 3.90 -0.92 19.53
N THR A 70 5.15 -1.12 19.10
CA THR A 70 6.18 -1.77 19.93
C THR A 70 6.84 -0.78 20.90
N HIS A 71 6.93 0.51 20.53
CA HIS A 71 7.60 1.55 21.30
C HIS A 71 6.67 2.75 21.57
N GLU A 72 5.50 2.51 22.16
CA GLU A 72 4.46 3.54 22.44
C GLU A 72 5.03 4.80 23.12
N SER A 73 6.07 4.66 23.96
CA SER A 73 6.70 5.76 24.71
C SER A 73 7.69 6.63 23.92
N GLN A 74 8.03 6.29 22.67
CA GLN A 74 9.05 7.00 21.87
C GLN A 74 8.50 7.61 20.58
N THR A 75 7.19 7.81 20.49
CA THR A 75 6.51 8.37 19.31
C THR A 75 7.11 9.71 18.84
N ASP A 76 7.62 10.54 19.77
CA ASP A 76 8.25 11.84 19.44
C ASP A 76 9.62 11.70 18.74
N HIS A 77 10.45 10.74 19.15
CA HIS A 77 11.71 10.44 18.48
C HIS A 77 11.47 9.87 17.08
N PHE A 78 10.40 9.08 16.94
CA PHE A 78 9.99 8.51 15.66
C PHE A 78 9.52 9.57 14.66
N ASP A 79 8.67 10.50 15.10
CA ASP A 79 8.19 11.60 14.24
C ASP A 79 9.36 12.52 13.83
N THR A 80 10.36 12.70 14.72
CA THR A 80 11.60 13.42 14.43
C THR A 80 12.46 12.70 13.37
N ALA A 81 12.58 11.37 13.45
CA ALA A 81 13.30 10.58 12.45
C ALA A 81 12.61 10.63 11.07
N LEU A 82 11.28 10.56 11.04
CA LEU A 82 10.49 10.73 9.80
C LEU A 82 10.69 12.11 9.18
N GLN A 83 10.72 13.14 10.02
CA GLN A 83 10.94 14.50 9.58
C GLN A 83 12.31 14.65 8.89
N HIS A 84 13.35 14.08 9.49
CA HIS A 84 14.69 14.09 8.90
C HIS A 84 14.75 13.34 7.57
N LEU A 85 14.03 12.23 7.43
CA LEU A 85 14.07 11.41 6.22
C LEU A 85 13.28 12.01 5.04
N TRP A 86 12.15 12.68 5.33
CA TRP A 86 11.21 13.16 4.30
C TRP A 86 11.05 14.68 4.20
N GLY A 87 11.75 15.48 5.03
CA GLY A 87 11.77 16.94 4.94
C GLY A 87 10.44 17.64 5.23
N GLY A 88 9.55 17.00 6.01
CA GLY A 88 8.19 17.49 6.28
C GLY A 88 8.07 18.43 7.49
N LYS A 89 7.02 19.25 7.54
CA LYS A 89 6.66 20.00 8.76
C LYS A 89 6.27 19.04 9.89
N PRO A 90 6.61 19.33 11.15
CA PRO A 90 6.21 18.49 12.27
C PRO A 90 4.69 18.51 12.34
N ILE A 91 4.06 17.35 12.08
CA ILE A 91 2.63 17.20 12.31
C ILE A 91 2.47 16.77 13.76
N SER A 92 2.79 17.69 14.67
CA SER A 92 2.61 17.49 16.10
C SER A 92 1.13 17.18 16.38
N GLY A 93 0.88 16.07 17.05
CA GLY A 93 -0.47 15.69 17.48
C GLY A 93 -1.35 14.97 16.44
N ARG A 94 -0.79 14.42 15.35
CA ARG A 94 -1.57 13.51 14.49
C ARG A 94 -1.90 12.23 15.27
N SER A 95 -3.13 12.15 15.76
CA SER A 95 -3.61 10.97 16.48
C SER A 95 -3.42 9.69 15.65
N LEU A 96 -3.11 8.58 16.32
CA LEU A 96 -3.02 7.24 15.68
C LEU A 96 -4.23 6.94 14.79
N TYR A 97 -5.40 7.47 15.15
CA TYR A 97 -6.63 7.37 14.37
C TYR A 97 -6.53 8.02 12.98
N SER A 98 -5.92 9.20 12.88
CA SER A 98 -5.72 9.87 11.59
C SER A 98 -4.77 9.09 10.67
N ARG A 99 -3.70 8.49 11.24
CA ARG A 99 -2.77 7.60 10.54
C ARG A 99 -3.51 6.34 10.04
N TRP A 100 -4.37 5.78 10.88
CA TRP A 100 -5.19 4.60 10.56
C TRP A 100 -6.12 4.82 9.36
N GLN A 101 -6.83 5.96 9.31
CA GLN A 101 -7.69 6.30 8.18
C GLN A 101 -6.90 6.48 6.88
N GLY A 102 -5.69 7.06 6.96
CA GLY A 102 -4.80 7.21 5.81
C GLY A 102 -4.38 5.86 5.21
N ALA A 103 -3.89 4.96 6.05
CA ALA A 103 -3.49 3.62 5.64
C ALA A 103 -4.67 2.81 5.08
N ARG A 104 -5.86 2.92 5.69
CA ARG A 104 -7.07 2.25 5.18
C ARG A 104 -7.48 2.75 3.80
N LYS A 105 -7.40 4.06 3.55
CA LYS A 105 -7.64 4.64 2.21
C LYS A 105 -6.63 4.14 1.20
N LEU A 106 -5.35 4.04 1.59
CA LEU A 106 -4.30 3.53 0.72
C LEU A 106 -4.53 2.07 0.35
N LEU A 107 -4.94 1.23 1.31
CA LEU A 107 -5.30 -0.17 1.06
C LEU A 107 -6.44 -0.29 0.03
N HIS A 108 -7.50 0.51 0.18
CA HIS A 108 -8.60 0.50 -0.80
C HIS A 108 -8.15 0.96 -2.19
N ARG A 109 -7.24 1.94 -2.28
CA ARG A 109 -6.64 2.36 -3.56
C ARG A 109 -5.80 1.24 -4.19
N ALA A 110 -5.02 0.51 -3.39
CA ALA A 110 -4.24 -0.63 -3.87
C ALA A 110 -5.15 -1.74 -4.42
N ILE A 111 -6.23 -2.08 -3.69
CA ILE A 111 -7.24 -3.06 -4.13
C ILE A 111 -7.92 -2.59 -5.42
N PHE A 112 -8.37 -1.35 -5.47
CA PHE A 112 -9.02 -0.80 -6.66
C PHE A 112 -8.09 -0.81 -7.88
N SER A 113 -6.81 -0.44 -7.70
CA SER A 113 -5.79 -0.50 -8.74
C SER A 113 -5.55 -1.93 -9.23
N ALA A 114 -5.47 -2.91 -8.32
CA ALA A 114 -5.33 -4.31 -8.67
C ALA A 114 -6.57 -4.83 -9.42
N LEU A 115 -7.78 -4.50 -8.98
CA LEU A 115 -9.03 -4.86 -9.67
C LEU A 115 -9.09 -4.28 -11.08
N LEU A 116 -8.68 -3.02 -11.25
CA LEU A 116 -8.64 -2.36 -12.56
C LEU A 116 -7.62 -3.03 -13.48
N LEU A 117 -6.44 -3.40 -12.96
CA LEU A 117 -5.43 -4.15 -13.70
C LEU A 117 -5.97 -5.49 -14.22
N TRP A 118 -6.71 -6.23 -13.37
CA TRP A 118 -7.36 -7.48 -13.77
C TRP A 118 -8.48 -7.27 -14.79
N LEU A 119 -9.31 -6.23 -14.60
CA LEU A 119 -10.38 -5.91 -15.53
C LEU A 119 -9.85 -5.62 -16.94
N VAL A 120 -8.79 -4.82 -17.04
CA VAL A 120 -8.14 -4.50 -18.33
C VAL A 120 -7.59 -5.77 -18.98
N MET A 121 -6.93 -6.65 -18.21
CA MET A 121 -6.40 -7.91 -18.72
C MET A 121 -7.53 -8.80 -19.28
N VAL A 122 -8.63 -8.99 -18.53
CA VAL A 122 -9.75 -9.85 -18.94
C VAL A 122 -10.41 -9.30 -20.21
N ILE A 123 -10.69 -7.99 -20.26
CA ILE A 123 -11.28 -7.36 -21.44
C ILE A 123 -10.38 -7.54 -22.67
N ALA A 124 -9.08 -7.32 -22.51
CA ALA A 124 -8.12 -7.47 -23.60
C ALA A 124 -7.91 -8.92 -24.05
N SER A 125 -8.13 -9.90 -23.16
CA SER A 125 -8.06 -11.32 -23.53
C SER A 125 -9.29 -11.82 -24.30
N LEU A 126 -10.40 -11.09 -24.22
CA LEU A 126 -11.67 -11.42 -24.87
C LEU A 126 -11.86 -10.74 -26.24
N SER A 127 -11.03 -9.73 -26.55
CA SER A 127 -11.02 -8.98 -27.81
C SER A 127 -10.06 -9.58 -28.82
#